data_AF-A0A850QUE4-F1
#
_entry.id   AF-A0A850QUE4-F1
#
_cell.length_a   1.000
_cell.length_b   1.000
_cell.length_c   1.000
_cell.angle_alpha   90.00
_cell.angle_beta   90.00
_cell.angle_gamma   90.00
#
_symmetry.space_group_name_H-M   'P 1'
#
loop_
_entity.id
_entity.type
_entity.pdbx_description
1 polymer ?
#
loop_
_entity_poly.entity_id
_entity_poly.type
_entity_poly.pdbx_seq_one_letter_code
_entity_poly.pdbx_strand_id
1 'polypeptide(L)'
;MITNKKITRFSLLSSLLLTPLLSHASIPTHGDFTAKQACDAFQSFRKQSNPQNVQLSVGQRYEITAINKEAFDWVQIKVPGSSPLTRWVKSSCGESNFLGQSKPTTKPSTPNNNKGNGSCSTAGNFDSYVLALTWQPGFCEHFSYKGKKPECDAINSGKLASTNLTLHGLWPNKKSCGTNYGYCDDSNKLDLSRSTINKIAPWMPNFYYQTKFGEYEWRKHGTCQTQSADQYFMTAVDLVKQVDASEIGQYIKENIGRNIKADQFKQVLVDKMGKEAVNRIRLSCTKGKYLNEVRINLPEPLDMTASLVSQMEKAPRTKSFYGNCKKIIHIEAAGK
;
A
#
# COMPACT_ATOMS: atom_id res chain seq x y z
N MET A 1 -7.30 40.02 -93.18
CA MET A 1 -8.49 39.44 -92.51
C MET A 1 -8.09 39.02 -91.11
N ILE A 2 -8.69 39.66 -90.11
CA ILE A 2 -8.39 39.57 -88.68
C ILE A 2 -9.12 38.34 -88.10
N THR A 3 -8.45 37.48 -87.33
CA THR A 3 -9.11 36.49 -86.47
C THR A 3 -8.70 36.71 -85.01
N ASN A 4 -9.64 37.25 -84.24
CA ASN A 4 -9.58 37.45 -82.79
C ASN A 4 -9.87 36.12 -82.07
N LYS A 5 -8.91 35.57 -81.33
CA LYS A 5 -9.15 34.46 -80.37
C LYS A 5 -9.43 35.04 -78.99
N LYS A 6 -10.70 34.95 -78.55
CA LYS A 6 -11.13 35.25 -77.18
C LYS A 6 -10.61 34.16 -76.23
N ILE A 7 -9.87 34.55 -75.19
CA ILE A 7 -9.48 33.67 -74.09
C ILE A 7 -10.50 33.85 -72.97
N THR A 8 -11.33 32.83 -72.75
CA THR A 8 -12.33 32.78 -71.67
C THR A 8 -11.64 32.31 -70.38
N ARG A 9 -11.58 33.17 -69.36
CA ARG A 9 -11.12 32.78 -68.01
C ARG A 9 -12.24 32.02 -67.28
N PHE A 10 -12.03 30.73 -67.03
CA PHE A 10 -12.86 29.95 -66.10
C PHE A 10 -12.37 30.19 -64.67
N SER A 11 -13.21 30.84 -63.84
CA SER A 11 -13.01 30.89 -62.39
C SER A 11 -13.41 29.55 -61.79
N LEU A 12 -12.45 28.76 -61.30
CA LEU A 12 -12.73 27.62 -60.43
C LEU A 12 -13.16 28.13 -59.05
N LEU A 13 -14.45 28.03 -58.72
CA LEU A 13 -14.91 28.03 -57.34
C LEU A 13 -14.53 26.68 -56.71
N SER A 14 -13.53 26.68 -55.85
CA SER A 14 -13.19 25.51 -55.03
C SER A 14 -14.19 25.42 -53.86
N SER A 15 -15.15 24.50 -53.98
CA SER A 15 -16.11 24.20 -52.91
C SER A 15 -15.41 23.38 -51.83
N LEU A 16 -15.11 24.01 -50.69
CA LEU A 16 -14.55 23.33 -49.52
C LEU A 16 -15.64 22.44 -48.90
N LEU A 17 -15.64 21.14 -49.24
CA LEU A 17 -16.49 20.13 -48.59
C LEU A 17 -15.99 19.92 -47.14
N LEU A 18 -16.63 20.56 -46.18
CA LEU A 18 -16.45 20.28 -44.76
C LEU A 18 -17.04 18.90 -44.45
N THR A 19 -16.22 17.86 -44.36
CA THR A 19 -16.65 16.57 -43.83
C THR A 19 -16.81 16.70 -42.30
N PRO A 20 -18.00 16.45 -41.73
CA PRO A 20 -18.15 16.45 -40.29
C PRO A 20 -17.40 15.26 -39.70
N LEU A 21 -16.31 15.53 -38.97
CA LEU A 21 -15.68 14.52 -38.12
C LEU A 21 -16.66 14.14 -37.01
N LEU A 22 -17.34 13.00 -37.16
CA LEU A 22 -18.16 12.40 -36.12
C LEU A 22 -17.25 12.00 -34.94
N SER A 23 -17.12 12.90 -33.97
CA SER A 23 -16.50 12.59 -32.68
C SER A 23 -17.44 11.68 -31.90
N HIS A 24 -17.24 10.36 -32.01
CA HIS A 24 -17.97 9.38 -31.21
C HIS A 24 -17.56 9.52 -29.74
N ALA A 25 -18.54 9.68 -28.84
CA ALA A 25 -18.29 9.84 -27.41
C ALA A 25 -17.72 8.57 -26.75
N SER A 26 -17.92 7.42 -27.39
CA SER A 26 -17.44 6.09 -27.03
C SER A 26 -17.46 5.19 -28.27
N ILE A 27 -16.58 4.20 -28.31
CA ILE A 27 -16.51 3.16 -29.34
C ILE A 27 -17.10 1.88 -28.72
N PRO A 28 -18.25 1.37 -29.22
CA PRO A 28 -18.80 0.09 -28.76
C PRO A 28 -17.78 -1.03 -28.91
N THR A 29 -17.59 -1.82 -27.87
CA THR A 29 -16.61 -2.91 -27.85
C THR A 29 -17.07 -3.95 -26.85
N HIS A 30 -16.86 -5.23 -27.16
CA HIS A 30 -17.29 -6.35 -26.32
C HIS A 30 -16.09 -7.14 -25.82
N GLY A 31 -16.25 -7.71 -24.63
CA GLY A 31 -15.19 -8.44 -23.95
C GLY A 31 -15.42 -8.48 -22.46
N ASP A 32 -14.35 -8.74 -21.74
CA ASP A 32 -14.34 -8.80 -20.30
C ASP A 32 -13.24 -7.97 -19.68
N PHE A 33 -13.55 -7.42 -18.51
CA PHE A 33 -12.65 -6.64 -17.69
C PHE A 33 -12.51 -7.32 -16.34
N THR A 34 -11.33 -7.82 -16.02
CA THR A 34 -11.04 -8.40 -14.69
C THR A 34 -10.38 -7.34 -13.83
N ALA A 35 -11.06 -6.89 -12.77
CA ALA A 35 -10.52 -5.89 -11.87
C ALA A 35 -9.32 -6.45 -11.09
N LYS A 36 -8.19 -5.74 -11.11
CA LYS A 36 -6.99 -6.09 -10.32
C LYS A 36 -6.84 -5.25 -9.06
N GLN A 37 -7.63 -4.18 -8.96
CA GLN A 37 -7.68 -3.28 -7.81
C GLN A 37 -9.08 -2.69 -7.68
N ALA A 38 -9.43 -2.22 -6.47
CA ALA A 38 -10.67 -1.52 -6.24
C ALA A 38 -10.59 -0.15 -6.91
N CYS A 39 -11.56 0.14 -7.77
CA CYS A 39 -11.60 1.38 -8.53
C CYS A 39 -13.00 1.95 -8.57
N ASP A 40 -13.09 3.27 -8.51
CA ASP A 40 -14.34 3.97 -8.75
C ASP A 40 -14.89 3.67 -10.15
N ALA A 41 -16.18 3.37 -10.20
CA ALA A 41 -16.93 3.09 -11.41
C ALA A 41 -17.89 4.25 -11.69
N PHE A 42 -17.43 5.19 -12.51
CA PHE A 42 -18.10 6.46 -12.73
C PHE A 42 -19.29 6.33 -13.68
N GLN A 43 -20.39 7.02 -13.39
CA GLN A 43 -21.43 7.24 -14.39
C GLN A 43 -20.89 8.11 -15.55
N SER A 44 -20.04 9.10 -15.26
CA SER A 44 -19.37 9.93 -16.26
C SER A 44 -17.92 10.13 -15.89
N PHE A 45 -17.00 9.57 -16.67
CA PHE A 45 -15.56 9.78 -16.46
C PHE A 45 -15.12 11.22 -16.74
N ARG A 46 -15.82 11.97 -17.61
CA ARG A 46 -15.50 13.38 -17.85
C ARG A 46 -15.86 14.26 -16.65
N LYS A 47 -16.99 13.99 -16.00
CA LYS A 47 -17.46 14.73 -14.81
C LYS A 47 -16.98 14.12 -13.50
N GLN A 48 -16.31 12.97 -13.54
CA GLN A 48 -15.94 12.16 -12.36
C GLN A 48 -17.13 11.90 -11.42
N SER A 49 -18.34 11.76 -11.98
CA SER A 49 -19.56 11.55 -11.18
C SER A 49 -19.75 10.07 -10.87
N ASN A 50 -19.76 9.69 -9.60
CA ASN A 50 -20.00 8.33 -9.13
C ASN A 50 -21.14 8.27 -8.11
N PRO A 51 -22.41 8.45 -8.53
CA PRO A 51 -23.53 8.23 -7.63
C PRO A 51 -23.53 6.77 -7.15
N GLN A 52 -23.91 6.55 -5.90
CA GLN A 52 -23.81 5.29 -5.16
C GLN A 52 -22.39 4.85 -4.78
N ASN A 53 -21.35 5.67 -5.05
CA ASN A 53 -19.95 5.36 -4.73
C ASN A 53 -19.55 3.95 -5.21
N VAL A 54 -19.96 3.59 -6.43
CA VAL A 54 -19.78 2.25 -6.98
C VAL A 54 -18.30 2.00 -7.17
N GLN A 55 -17.82 0.85 -6.68
CA GLN A 55 -16.43 0.42 -6.84
C GLN A 55 -16.35 -0.99 -7.41
N LEU A 56 -15.27 -1.27 -8.11
CA LEU A 56 -14.95 -2.61 -8.57
C LEU A 56 -14.51 -3.48 -7.41
N SER A 57 -15.01 -4.71 -7.40
CA SER A 57 -14.54 -5.77 -6.53
C SER A 57 -13.32 -6.42 -7.18
N VAL A 58 -12.21 -6.46 -6.45
CA VAL A 58 -10.96 -7.06 -6.93
C VAL A 58 -11.18 -8.53 -7.30
N GLY A 59 -10.63 -8.96 -8.44
CA GLY A 59 -10.80 -10.31 -8.98
C GLY A 59 -12.14 -10.53 -9.70
N GLN A 60 -13.12 -9.64 -9.54
CA GLN A 60 -14.40 -9.76 -10.25
C GLN A 60 -14.23 -9.43 -11.74
N ARG A 61 -14.90 -10.24 -12.56
CA ARG A 61 -15.01 -10.05 -14.01
C ARG A 61 -16.27 -9.28 -14.35
N TYR A 62 -16.14 -8.25 -15.18
CA TYR A 62 -17.22 -7.41 -15.66
C TYR A 62 -17.30 -7.47 -17.19
N GLU A 63 -18.50 -7.34 -17.74
CA GLU A 63 -18.70 -7.28 -19.19
C GLU A 63 -18.33 -5.89 -19.71
N ILE A 64 -17.48 -5.82 -20.74
CA ILE A 64 -17.14 -4.58 -21.44
C ILE A 64 -18.24 -4.26 -22.46
N THR A 65 -18.68 -3.01 -22.49
CA THR A 65 -19.66 -2.49 -23.46
C THR A 65 -19.08 -1.44 -24.40
N ALA A 66 -18.04 -0.70 -23.99
CA ALA A 66 -17.40 0.31 -24.82
C ALA A 66 -16.00 0.71 -24.32
N ILE A 67 -15.26 1.42 -25.16
CA ILE A 67 -14.04 2.17 -24.81
C ILE A 67 -14.20 3.64 -25.19
N ASN A 68 -13.42 4.54 -24.59
CA ASN A 68 -13.57 5.98 -24.86
C ASN A 68 -12.98 6.45 -26.21
N LYS A 69 -12.00 5.72 -26.74
CA LYS A 69 -11.26 6.00 -28.00
C LYS A 69 -10.41 4.77 -28.36
N GLU A 70 -9.85 4.70 -29.57
CA GLU A 70 -9.04 3.54 -30.01
C GLU A 70 -7.84 3.28 -29.07
N ALA A 71 -7.08 4.34 -28.75
CA ALA A 71 -5.99 4.29 -27.76
C ALA A 71 -6.52 4.49 -26.33
N PHE A 72 -7.42 3.61 -25.89
CA PHE A 72 -8.27 3.84 -24.72
C PHE A 72 -7.50 3.98 -23.40
N ASP A 73 -8.07 4.80 -22.51
CA ASP A 73 -7.68 4.90 -21.10
C ASP A 73 -8.87 4.72 -20.15
N TRP A 74 -10.06 4.55 -20.72
CA TRP A 74 -11.31 4.28 -20.01
C TRP A 74 -12.07 3.15 -20.71
N VAL A 75 -12.61 2.25 -19.90
CA VAL A 75 -13.44 1.12 -20.32
C VAL A 75 -14.81 1.30 -19.70
N GLN A 76 -15.87 1.12 -20.47
CA GLN A 76 -17.23 1.06 -19.96
C GLN A 76 -17.59 -0.40 -19.72
N ILE A 77 -18.08 -0.69 -18.52
CA ILE A 77 -18.40 -2.04 -18.08
C ILE A 77 -19.81 -2.09 -17.46
N LYS A 78 -20.44 -3.25 -17.45
CA LYS A 78 -21.67 -3.48 -16.65
C LYS A 78 -21.30 -3.84 -15.22
N VAL A 79 -21.80 -3.09 -14.25
CA VAL A 79 -21.63 -3.36 -12.82
C VAL A 79 -22.99 -3.76 -12.22
N PRO A 80 -23.23 -5.06 -11.97
CA PRO A 80 -24.49 -5.51 -11.39
C PRO A 80 -24.85 -4.75 -10.11
N GLY A 81 -26.11 -4.31 -10.01
CA GLY A 81 -26.61 -3.55 -8.86
C GLY A 81 -26.37 -2.03 -8.92
N SER A 82 -25.63 -1.50 -9.90
CA SER A 82 -25.49 -0.05 -10.08
C SER A 82 -26.61 0.56 -10.92
N SER A 83 -26.93 1.82 -10.66
CA SER A 83 -27.81 2.66 -11.48
C SER A 83 -27.06 3.94 -11.90
N PRO A 84 -26.77 4.16 -13.20
CA PRO A 84 -27.02 3.24 -14.32
C PRO A 84 -26.15 1.96 -14.23
N LEU A 85 -26.58 0.91 -14.92
CA LEU A 85 -25.91 -0.41 -14.95
C LEU A 85 -24.50 -0.33 -15.55
N THR A 86 -24.28 0.55 -16.51
CA THR A 86 -22.97 0.74 -17.14
C THR A 86 -22.18 1.83 -16.45
N ARG A 87 -20.94 1.55 -16.09
CA ARG A 87 -20.01 2.48 -15.45
C ARG A 87 -18.68 2.53 -16.20
N TRP A 88 -18.02 3.68 -16.15
CA TRP A 88 -16.70 3.93 -16.72
C TRP A 88 -15.62 3.73 -15.67
N VAL A 89 -14.61 2.94 -16.03
CA VAL A 89 -13.46 2.62 -15.17
C VAL A 89 -12.17 2.91 -15.91
N LYS A 90 -11.12 3.27 -15.17
CA LYS A 90 -9.79 3.45 -15.78
C LYS A 90 -9.29 2.09 -16.29
N SER A 91 -8.70 2.07 -17.48
CA SER A 91 -8.12 0.83 -18.03
C SER A 91 -7.04 0.22 -17.13
N SER A 92 -6.33 1.04 -16.35
CA SER A 92 -5.34 0.60 -15.36
C SER A 92 -5.93 -0.11 -14.13
N CYS A 93 -7.26 -0.14 -13.96
CA CYS A 93 -7.92 -0.80 -12.83
C CYS A 93 -7.95 -2.33 -12.95
N GLY A 94 -7.60 -2.86 -14.11
CA GLY A 94 -7.75 -4.27 -14.41
C GLY A 94 -7.18 -4.64 -15.76
N GLU A 95 -7.45 -5.87 -16.16
CA GLU A 95 -7.06 -6.40 -17.46
C GLU A 95 -8.28 -6.49 -18.36
N SER A 96 -8.16 -5.99 -19.59
CA SER A 96 -9.21 -6.07 -20.60
C SER A 96 -8.88 -7.18 -21.60
N ASN A 97 -9.86 -8.05 -21.86
CA ASN A 97 -9.80 -9.08 -22.88
C ASN A 97 -10.98 -8.89 -23.85
N PHE A 98 -10.69 -8.47 -25.08
CA PHE A 98 -11.69 -8.11 -26.08
C PHE A 98 -12.00 -9.27 -27.02
N LEU A 99 -13.27 -9.39 -27.43
CA LEU A 99 -13.72 -10.41 -28.39
C LEU A 99 -13.69 -9.84 -29.82
N GLY A 100 -12.95 -10.47 -30.73
CA GLY A 100 -12.86 -10.10 -32.16
C GLY A 100 -11.62 -9.29 -32.55
N GLN A 101 -11.11 -9.49 -33.77
CA GLN A 101 -9.80 -9.00 -34.23
C GLN A 101 -9.74 -7.47 -34.43
N SER A 102 -9.12 -6.81 -33.47
CA SER A 102 -7.99 -5.87 -33.57
C SER A 102 -7.84 -5.32 -32.16
N LYS A 103 -6.81 -5.77 -31.43
CA LYS A 103 -6.62 -5.41 -30.02
C LYS A 103 -6.52 -3.88 -29.93
N PRO A 104 -7.48 -3.17 -29.32
CA PRO A 104 -7.37 -1.74 -29.13
C PRO A 104 -6.10 -1.49 -28.31
N THR A 105 -5.24 -0.60 -28.79
CA THR A 105 -3.94 -0.36 -28.16
C THR A 105 -4.13 0.42 -26.88
N THR A 106 -3.91 -0.22 -25.73
CA THR A 106 -3.88 0.50 -24.44
C THR A 106 -2.84 1.62 -24.52
N LYS A 107 -3.19 2.86 -24.14
CA LYS A 107 -2.19 3.92 -24.05
C LYS A 107 -1.10 3.48 -23.05
N PRO A 108 0.19 3.51 -23.41
CA PRO A 108 1.27 3.28 -22.46
C PRO A 108 1.08 4.21 -21.26
N SER A 109 1.05 3.64 -20.07
CA SER A 109 1.02 4.37 -18.82
C SER A 109 2.29 5.22 -18.70
N THR A 110 2.26 6.44 -19.23
CA THR A 110 3.17 7.49 -18.80
C THR A 110 3.00 7.64 -17.30
N PRO A 111 4.08 7.58 -16.49
CA PRO A 111 3.99 7.88 -15.07
C PRO A 111 3.39 9.26 -14.94
N ASN A 112 2.18 9.30 -14.40
CA ASN A 112 1.37 10.50 -14.37
C ASN A 112 2.01 11.45 -13.36
N ASN A 113 2.83 12.40 -13.83
CA ASN A 113 3.27 13.58 -13.07
C ASN A 113 2.12 14.57 -12.88
N ASN A 114 0.95 14.07 -12.48
CA ASN A 114 -0.12 14.89 -11.95
C ASN A 114 0.00 14.90 -10.43
N LYS A 115 0.39 16.05 -9.88
CA LYS A 115 0.20 16.44 -8.48
C LYS A 115 -1.30 16.61 -8.17
N GLY A 116 -2.10 15.57 -8.42
CA GLY A 116 -3.45 15.45 -7.89
C GLY A 116 -3.39 14.64 -6.61
N ASN A 117 -4.10 15.06 -5.56
CA ASN A 117 -4.30 14.28 -4.35
C ASN A 117 -4.78 12.86 -4.69
N GLY A 118 -3.85 11.92 -4.86
CA GLY A 118 -4.18 10.51 -4.98
C GLY A 118 -4.83 10.07 -3.69
N SER A 119 -5.99 9.42 -3.76
CA SER A 119 -6.68 8.93 -2.57
C SER A 119 -5.73 8.08 -1.71
N CYS A 120 -5.57 8.48 -0.45
CA CYS A 120 -4.75 7.80 0.54
C CYS A 120 -5.52 6.70 1.29
N SER A 121 -6.74 6.41 0.86
CA SER A 121 -7.64 5.43 1.45
C SER A 121 -8.22 4.49 0.39
N THR A 122 -7.44 4.18 -0.65
CA THR A 122 -7.83 3.24 -1.71
C THR A 122 -6.99 1.98 -1.59
N ALA A 123 -7.62 0.82 -1.37
CA ALA A 123 -6.92 -0.45 -1.23
C ALA A 123 -6.11 -0.81 -2.50
N GLY A 124 -4.93 -1.41 -2.32
CA GLY A 124 -4.03 -1.83 -3.40
C GLY A 124 -3.26 -0.69 -4.08
N ASN A 125 -3.46 0.57 -3.69
CA ASN A 125 -2.86 1.74 -4.34
C ASN A 125 -1.68 2.34 -3.53
N PHE A 126 -0.86 1.46 -2.97
CA PHE A 126 0.34 1.77 -2.19
C PHE A 126 1.61 1.37 -2.95
N ASP A 127 2.77 1.85 -2.52
CA ASP A 127 4.06 1.67 -3.22
C ASP A 127 5.16 1.04 -2.34
N SER A 128 4.85 0.79 -1.08
CA SER A 128 5.78 0.27 -0.08
C SER A 128 5.03 -0.22 1.15
N TYR A 129 5.75 -0.86 2.08
CA TYR A 129 5.27 -1.08 3.43
C TYR A 129 6.19 -0.43 4.46
N VAL A 130 5.62 -0.12 5.62
CA VAL A 130 6.36 0.09 6.86
C VAL A 130 6.02 -1.05 7.79
N LEU A 131 6.98 -1.93 8.07
CA LEU A 131 6.88 -2.89 9.16
C LEU A 131 7.27 -2.18 10.45
N ALA A 132 6.34 -2.08 11.40
CA ALA A 132 6.58 -1.52 12.72
C ALA A 132 6.68 -2.66 13.74
N LEU A 133 7.80 -2.69 14.47
CA LEU A 133 8.11 -3.69 15.48
C LEU A 133 8.28 -3.01 16.84
N THR A 134 7.59 -3.48 17.86
CA THR A 134 7.69 -2.97 19.23
C THR A 134 8.81 -3.69 19.97
N TRP A 135 9.64 -2.93 20.70
CA TRP A 135 10.41 -3.48 21.82
C TRP A 135 9.50 -3.45 23.05
N GLN A 136 8.78 -4.55 23.28
CA GLN A 136 7.66 -4.58 24.21
C GLN A 136 8.02 -4.18 25.64
N PRO A 137 9.18 -4.58 26.22
CA PRO A 137 9.56 -4.13 27.57
C PRO A 137 9.69 -2.60 27.66
N GLY A 138 10.38 -1.98 26.71
CA GLY A 138 10.56 -0.53 26.70
C GLY A 138 9.27 0.24 26.44
N PHE A 139 8.36 -0.33 25.65
CA PHE A 139 7.01 0.19 25.49
C PHE A 139 6.21 0.10 26.81
N CYS A 140 6.15 -1.08 27.42
CA CYS A 140 5.33 -1.33 28.61
C CYS A 140 5.80 -0.53 29.84
N GLU A 141 7.11 -0.29 29.95
CA GLU A 141 7.68 0.45 31.08
C GLU A 141 7.58 1.97 30.90
N HIS A 142 7.90 2.48 29.72
CA HIS A 142 8.11 3.93 29.55
C HIS A 142 7.03 4.65 28.75
N PHE A 143 6.31 3.95 27.88
CA PHE A 143 5.33 4.59 27.00
C PHE A 143 4.06 4.97 27.76
N SER A 144 3.62 6.21 27.59
CA SER A 144 2.35 6.65 28.17
C SER A 144 1.19 6.25 27.24
N TYR A 145 0.44 5.23 27.63
CA TYR A 145 -0.77 4.80 26.95
C TYR A 145 -2.01 5.01 27.83
N LYS A 146 -3.16 5.19 27.19
CA LYS A 146 -4.44 5.31 27.90
C LYS A 146 -5.02 3.92 28.18
N GLY A 147 -5.59 3.74 29.36
CA GLY A 147 -6.26 2.50 29.77
C GLY A 147 -5.28 1.40 30.21
N LYS A 148 -5.81 0.18 30.37
CA LYS A 148 -5.04 -1.00 30.77
C LYS A 148 -4.55 -1.77 29.55
N LYS A 149 -3.35 -2.33 29.67
CA LYS A 149 -2.73 -3.22 28.69
C LYS A 149 -2.37 -4.53 29.38
N PRO A 150 -3.26 -5.53 29.36
CA PRO A 150 -3.03 -6.80 30.04
C PRO A 150 -1.71 -7.48 29.62
N GLU A 151 -1.29 -7.28 28.37
CA GLU A 151 0.00 -7.76 27.88
C GLU A 151 1.18 -7.12 28.64
N CYS A 152 1.10 -5.83 28.97
CA CYS A 152 2.11 -5.14 29.75
C CYS A 152 2.05 -5.52 31.23
N ASP A 153 0.85 -5.67 31.79
CA ASP A 153 0.68 -6.14 33.17
C ASP A 153 1.30 -7.55 33.35
N ALA A 154 1.10 -8.43 32.37
CA ALA A 154 1.68 -9.77 32.36
C ALA A 154 3.21 -9.77 32.19
N ILE A 155 3.75 -8.91 31.33
CA ILE A 155 5.21 -8.77 31.16
C ILE A 155 5.86 -8.22 32.42
N ASN A 156 5.31 -7.14 32.98
CA ASN A 156 5.86 -6.49 34.17
C ASN A 156 5.79 -7.39 35.42
N SER A 157 4.80 -8.28 35.49
CA SER A 157 4.68 -9.28 36.57
C SER A 157 5.44 -10.58 36.31
N GLY A 158 6.16 -10.70 35.18
CA GLY A 158 6.90 -11.92 34.81
C GLY A 158 6.04 -13.09 34.34
N LYS A 159 4.72 -12.91 34.21
CA LYS A 159 3.79 -13.95 33.69
C LYS A 159 3.93 -14.20 32.20
N LEU A 160 4.44 -13.20 31.47
CA LEU A 160 4.72 -13.31 30.04
C LEU A 160 6.17 -12.90 29.79
N ALA A 161 6.98 -13.83 29.30
CA ALA A 161 8.34 -13.52 28.85
C ALA A 161 8.28 -12.67 27.58
N SER A 162 9.15 -11.66 27.49
CA SER A 162 9.27 -10.82 26.30
C SER A 162 10.72 -10.44 26.04
N THR A 163 11.40 -11.26 25.26
CA THR A 163 12.81 -11.05 24.89
C THR A 163 13.00 -10.77 23.39
N ASN A 164 11.92 -10.71 22.62
CA ASN A 164 11.94 -10.57 21.17
C ASN A 164 11.23 -9.29 20.75
N LEU A 165 11.53 -8.80 19.55
CA LEU A 165 10.71 -7.79 18.87
C LEU A 165 9.32 -8.37 18.57
N THR A 166 8.29 -7.58 18.80
CA THR A 166 6.88 -7.94 18.54
C THR A 166 6.30 -7.08 17.43
N LEU A 167 5.26 -7.58 16.76
CA LEU A 167 4.52 -6.87 15.74
C LEU A 167 3.71 -5.73 16.37
N HIS A 168 3.99 -4.50 15.93
CA HIS A 168 3.04 -3.41 16.03
C HIS A 168 2.05 -3.49 14.86
N GLY A 169 2.58 -3.51 13.62
CA GLY A 169 1.78 -3.63 12.42
C GLY A 169 2.60 -3.65 11.14
N LEU A 170 1.96 -4.08 10.05
CA LEU A 170 2.51 -4.05 8.69
C LEU A 170 1.69 -3.04 7.88
N TRP A 171 2.26 -1.88 7.56
CA TRP A 171 1.49 -0.76 7.03
C TRP A 171 1.75 -0.58 5.55
N PRO A 172 0.81 -0.96 4.66
CA PRO A 172 0.81 -0.45 3.29
C PRO A 172 0.96 1.06 3.32
N ASN A 173 1.88 1.58 2.50
CA ASN A 173 2.20 3.00 2.50
C ASN A 173 2.41 3.51 1.09
N LYS A 174 2.07 4.78 0.91
CA LYS A 174 2.27 5.49 -0.35
C LYS A 174 3.11 6.73 -0.10
N LYS A 175 4.22 6.89 -0.82
CA LYS A 175 5.15 8.01 -0.64
C LYS A 175 4.44 9.37 -0.69
N SER A 176 3.48 9.54 -1.59
CA SER A 176 2.72 10.80 -1.74
C SER A 176 1.77 11.09 -0.58
N CYS A 177 1.41 10.07 0.22
CA CYS A 177 0.49 10.19 1.35
C CYS A 177 1.19 10.45 2.68
N GLY A 178 2.52 10.40 2.72
CA GLY A 178 3.27 10.53 3.96
C GLY A 178 2.92 9.42 4.95
N THR A 179 2.19 9.77 6.01
CA THR A 179 1.70 8.83 7.04
C THR A 179 0.18 8.64 7.03
N ASN A 180 -0.50 9.22 6.04
CA ASN A 180 -1.96 9.30 5.99
C ASN A 180 -2.59 8.19 5.15
N TYR A 181 -1.79 7.24 4.64
CA TYR A 181 -2.33 6.12 3.89
C TYR A 181 -2.97 5.10 4.85
N GLY A 182 -4.26 4.84 4.70
CA GLY A 182 -5.02 3.97 5.60
C GLY A 182 -6.53 4.06 5.45
N TYR A 183 -7.23 3.25 6.25
CA TYR A 183 -8.70 3.17 6.31
C TYR A 183 -9.34 2.93 4.93
N CYS A 184 -8.83 1.94 4.20
CA CYS A 184 -9.25 1.71 2.82
C CYS A 184 -10.60 0.99 2.69
N ASP A 185 -11.02 0.27 3.73
CA ASP A 185 -12.35 -0.31 3.85
C ASP A 185 -12.72 -0.47 5.35
N ASP A 186 -13.48 0.48 5.89
CA ASP A 186 -13.92 0.44 7.29
C ASP A 186 -15.03 -0.60 7.56
N SER A 187 -15.66 -1.12 6.50
CA SER A 187 -16.72 -2.12 6.60
C SER A 187 -16.15 -3.51 6.84
N ASN A 188 -14.95 -3.79 6.33
CA ASN A 188 -14.25 -5.05 6.51
C ASN A 188 -13.74 -5.21 7.96
N LYS A 189 -14.40 -6.09 8.71
CA LYS A 189 -14.06 -6.37 10.11
C LYS A 189 -12.97 -7.43 10.21
N LEU A 190 -12.19 -7.36 11.29
CA LEU A 190 -11.18 -8.37 11.57
C LEU A 190 -11.85 -9.72 11.79
N ASP A 191 -11.47 -10.70 10.99
CA ASP A 191 -11.87 -12.10 11.14
C ASP A 191 -10.62 -12.97 11.11
N LEU A 192 -10.24 -13.52 12.26
CA LEU A 192 -9.05 -14.37 12.42
C LEU A 192 -9.45 -15.74 12.92
N SER A 193 -8.91 -16.78 12.28
CA SER A 193 -9.08 -18.13 12.78
C SER A 193 -8.39 -18.30 14.14
N ARG A 194 -8.93 -19.20 14.98
CA ARG A 194 -8.30 -19.53 16.27
C ARG A 194 -6.86 -20.02 16.10
N SER A 195 -6.60 -20.77 15.03
CA SER A 195 -5.27 -21.24 14.65
C SER A 195 -4.32 -20.07 14.38
N THR A 196 -4.76 -19.05 13.64
CA THR A 196 -3.96 -17.85 13.40
C THR A 196 -3.66 -17.10 14.68
N ILE A 197 -4.67 -16.86 15.53
CA ILE A 197 -4.49 -16.19 16.82
C ILE A 197 -3.39 -16.88 17.65
N ASN A 198 -3.43 -18.20 17.75
CA ASN A 198 -2.43 -18.97 18.49
C ASN A 198 -1.00 -18.80 17.91
N LYS A 199 -0.86 -18.64 16.60
CA LYS A 199 0.44 -18.46 15.93
C LYS A 199 0.97 -17.03 16.05
N ILE A 200 0.09 -16.03 16.03
CA ILE A 200 0.49 -14.62 16.06
C ILE A 200 0.61 -14.05 17.47
N ALA A 201 -0.14 -14.56 18.47
CA ALA A 201 -0.11 -14.04 19.84
C ALA A 201 1.30 -13.99 20.48
N PRO A 202 2.20 -14.97 20.28
CA PRO A 202 3.59 -14.87 20.78
C PRO A 202 4.37 -13.68 20.19
N TRP A 203 3.99 -13.23 19.00
CA TRP A 203 4.64 -12.15 18.27
C TRP A 203 3.85 -10.85 18.30
N MET A 204 2.58 -10.87 18.74
CA MET A 204 1.72 -9.69 18.90
C MET A 204 0.91 -9.87 20.19
N PRO A 205 1.52 -9.61 21.37
CA PRO A 205 1.05 -10.10 22.66
C PRO A 205 -0.36 -9.69 23.09
N ASN A 206 -0.94 -8.63 22.52
CA ASN A 206 -2.33 -8.26 22.85
C ASN A 206 -3.28 -9.42 22.57
N PHE A 207 -3.02 -10.26 21.55
CA PHE A 207 -3.89 -11.36 21.16
C PHE A 207 -3.97 -12.49 22.20
N TYR A 208 -3.08 -12.54 23.19
CA TYR A 208 -3.29 -13.41 24.36
C TYR A 208 -4.49 -13.00 25.22
N TYR A 209 -4.88 -11.73 25.16
CA TYR A 209 -5.84 -11.13 26.10
C TYR A 209 -7.04 -10.48 25.40
N GLN A 210 -6.87 -9.89 24.22
CA GLN A 210 -7.90 -9.14 23.50
C GLN A 210 -7.53 -8.85 22.03
N THR A 211 -8.54 -8.57 21.21
CA THR A 211 -8.41 -8.29 19.76
C THR A 211 -8.36 -6.81 19.40
N LYS A 212 -8.78 -5.90 20.30
CA LYS A 212 -9.01 -4.46 20.00
C LYS A 212 -7.85 -3.75 19.28
N PHE A 213 -6.62 -4.05 19.67
CA PHE A 213 -5.45 -3.45 19.00
C PHE A 213 -5.24 -4.02 17.59
N GLY A 214 -5.37 -5.34 17.43
CA GLY A 214 -5.37 -5.98 16.11
C GLY A 214 -6.49 -5.50 15.21
N GLU A 215 -7.70 -5.25 15.74
CA GLU A 215 -8.82 -4.69 14.99
C GLU A 215 -8.53 -3.29 14.45
N TYR A 216 -7.84 -2.46 15.26
CA TYR A 216 -7.39 -1.14 14.83
C TYR A 216 -6.33 -1.23 13.73
N GLU A 217 -5.31 -2.07 13.90
CA GLU A 217 -4.27 -2.28 12.88
C GLU A 217 -4.84 -2.82 11.58
N TRP A 218 -5.79 -3.77 11.66
CA TRP A 218 -6.52 -4.26 10.50
C TRP A 218 -7.29 -3.15 9.79
N ARG A 219 -8.20 -2.48 10.51
CA ARG A 219 -9.06 -1.44 9.92
C ARG A 219 -8.25 -0.32 9.28
N LYS A 220 -7.18 0.11 9.93
CA LYS A 220 -6.37 1.23 9.46
C LYS A 220 -5.40 0.82 8.34
N HIS A 221 -4.80 -0.36 8.42
CA HIS A 221 -3.68 -0.74 7.56
C HIS A 221 -3.94 -2.02 6.77
N GLY A 222 -4.43 -3.07 7.43
CA GLY A 222 -4.72 -4.36 6.80
C GLY A 222 -5.78 -4.31 5.70
N THR A 223 -6.78 -3.43 5.78
CA THR A 223 -7.82 -3.30 4.74
C THR A 223 -7.33 -2.59 3.47
N CYS A 224 -6.11 -2.04 3.49
CA CYS A 224 -5.50 -1.39 2.32
C CYS A 224 -4.77 -2.35 1.37
N GLN A 225 -4.78 -3.64 1.67
CA GLN A 225 -4.19 -4.70 0.84
C GLN A 225 -5.24 -5.80 0.57
N THR A 226 -4.92 -6.79 -0.25
CA THR A 226 -5.91 -7.74 -0.82
C THR A 226 -5.96 -9.12 -0.15
N GLN A 227 -5.01 -9.45 0.71
CA GLN A 227 -4.96 -10.70 1.48
C GLN A 227 -6.05 -10.71 2.55
N SER A 228 -6.48 -11.91 2.95
CA SER A 228 -7.33 -12.09 4.14
C SER A 228 -6.62 -11.61 5.40
N ALA A 229 -7.38 -11.31 6.45
CA ALA A 229 -6.81 -10.93 7.75
C ALA A 229 -5.85 -12.01 8.28
N ASP A 230 -6.21 -13.29 8.15
CA ASP A 230 -5.33 -14.41 8.52
C ASP A 230 -3.96 -14.32 7.83
N GLN A 231 -3.98 -14.20 6.50
CA GLN A 231 -2.76 -14.19 5.70
C GLN A 231 -1.93 -12.91 5.94
N TYR A 232 -2.59 -11.77 6.13
CA TYR A 232 -1.94 -10.50 6.44
C TYR A 232 -1.17 -10.56 7.77
N PHE A 233 -1.80 -11.01 8.86
CA PHE A 233 -1.13 -11.09 10.16
C PHE A 233 -0.06 -12.18 10.20
N MET A 234 -0.27 -13.33 9.54
CA MET A 234 0.76 -14.36 9.40
C MET A 234 1.99 -13.82 8.66
N THR A 235 1.79 -13.14 7.52
CA THR A 235 2.88 -12.50 6.75
C THR A 235 3.62 -11.46 7.59
N ALA A 236 2.89 -10.61 8.31
CA ALA A 236 3.48 -9.60 9.18
C ALA A 236 4.33 -10.23 10.30
N VAL A 237 3.85 -11.31 10.93
CA VAL A 237 4.61 -12.06 11.95
C VAL A 237 5.83 -12.74 11.37
N ASP A 238 5.76 -13.31 10.16
CA ASP A 238 6.92 -13.94 9.54
C ASP A 238 8.00 -12.92 9.17
N LEU A 239 7.61 -11.70 8.77
CA LEU A 239 8.55 -10.58 8.63
C LEU A 239 9.17 -10.17 9.97
N VAL A 240 8.39 -10.10 11.05
CA VAL A 240 8.91 -9.81 12.40
C VAL A 240 9.95 -10.85 12.82
N LYS A 241 9.68 -12.14 12.60
CA LYS A 241 10.64 -13.22 12.90
C LYS A 241 11.94 -13.06 12.13
N GLN A 242 11.87 -12.70 10.84
CA GLN A 242 13.08 -12.44 10.04
C GLN A 242 13.91 -11.29 10.61
N VAL A 243 13.26 -10.21 11.03
CA VAL A 243 13.93 -9.05 11.64
C VAL A 243 14.51 -9.40 13.01
N ASP A 244 13.77 -10.10 13.85
CA ASP A 244 14.21 -10.51 15.18
C ASP A 244 15.40 -11.51 15.12
N ALA A 245 15.43 -12.35 14.10
CA ALA A 245 16.55 -13.26 13.84
C ALA A 245 17.79 -12.55 13.24
N SER A 246 17.61 -11.39 12.61
CA SER A 246 18.68 -10.62 11.98
C SER A 246 19.55 -9.87 13.01
N GLU A 247 20.63 -9.25 12.52
CA GLU A 247 21.52 -8.38 13.31
C GLU A 247 20.80 -7.27 14.07
N ILE A 248 19.63 -6.82 13.58
CA ILE A 248 18.79 -5.83 14.27
C ILE A 248 18.29 -6.41 15.61
N GLY A 249 17.66 -7.58 15.56
CA GLY A 249 17.11 -8.24 16.74
C GLY A 249 18.21 -8.80 17.65
N GLN A 250 19.27 -9.40 17.09
CA GLN A 250 20.38 -9.92 17.89
C GLN A 250 21.08 -8.82 18.69
N TYR A 251 21.37 -7.68 18.06
CA TYR A 251 22.00 -6.56 18.78
C TYR A 251 21.13 -6.06 19.93
N ILE A 252 19.81 -5.99 19.75
CA ILE A 252 18.89 -5.61 20.83
C ILE A 252 18.93 -6.66 21.96
N LYS A 253 18.84 -7.95 21.63
CA LYS A 253 18.84 -9.05 22.59
C LYS A 253 20.14 -9.15 23.40
N GLU A 254 21.29 -8.97 22.77
CA GLU A 254 22.60 -8.98 23.42
C GLU A 254 22.81 -7.80 24.39
N ASN A 255 22.00 -6.74 24.25
CA ASN A 255 22.12 -5.51 25.04
C ASN A 255 20.94 -5.27 25.99
N ILE A 256 20.10 -6.28 26.23
CA ILE A 256 19.01 -6.20 27.21
C ILE A 256 19.54 -5.71 28.58
N GLY A 257 18.86 -4.72 29.15
CA GLY A 257 19.20 -4.08 30.42
C GLY A 257 20.35 -3.07 30.33
N ARG A 258 20.90 -2.78 29.14
CA ARG A 258 22.09 -1.93 28.98
C ARG A 258 21.78 -0.64 28.22
N ASN A 259 22.67 0.35 28.43
CA ASN A 259 22.74 1.55 27.60
C ASN A 259 23.68 1.30 26.42
N ILE A 260 23.19 1.55 25.20
CA ILE A 260 23.94 1.48 23.95
C ILE A 260 24.15 2.87 23.36
N LYS A 261 25.23 3.04 22.58
CA LYS A 261 25.41 4.22 21.73
C LYS A 261 24.68 4.00 20.40
N ALA A 262 23.80 4.92 20.02
CA ALA A 262 23.01 4.80 18.80
C ALA A 262 23.89 4.75 17.53
N ASP A 263 25.02 5.46 17.53
CA ASP A 263 26.01 5.43 16.44
C ASP A 263 26.70 4.08 16.33
N GLN A 264 27.03 3.45 17.47
CA GLN A 264 27.63 2.12 17.48
C GLN A 264 26.63 1.07 16.98
N PHE A 265 25.37 1.16 17.40
CA PHE A 265 24.32 0.28 16.89
C PHE A 265 24.19 0.40 15.37
N LYS A 266 24.10 1.64 14.86
CA LYS A 266 24.06 1.89 13.42
C LYS A 266 25.29 1.33 12.71
N GLN A 267 26.50 1.54 13.24
CA GLN A 267 27.73 1.08 12.62
C GLN A 267 27.78 -0.44 12.51
N VAL A 268 27.44 -1.15 13.59
CA VAL A 268 27.36 -2.62 13.57
C VAL A 268 26.41 -3.12 12.48
N LEU A 269 25.22 -2.50 12.36
CA LEU A 269 24.30 -2.87 11.30
C LEU A 269 24.83 -2.53 9.90
N VAL A 270 25.54 -1.42 9.73
CA VAL A 270 26.15 -1.06 8.43
C VAL A 270 27.21 -2.09 8.03
N ASP A 271 28.04 -2.53 8.99
CA ASP A 271 29.11 -3.49 8.74
C ASP A 271 28.56 -4.87 8.37
N LYS A 272 27.41 -5.26 8.94
CA LYS A 272 26.82 -6.60 8.74
C LYS A 272 25.77 -6.67 7.63
N MET A 273 24.99 -5.60 7.44
CA MET A 273 23.84 -5.58 6.53
C MET A 273 24.02 -4.61 5.35
N GLY A 274 25.04 -3.78 5.37
CA GLY A 274 25.27 -2.76 4.35
C GLY A 274 24.50 -1.46 4.60
N LYS A 275 25.12 -0.35 4.20
CA LYS A 275 24.57 1.02 4.37
C LYS A 275 23.21 1.20 3.70
N GLU A 276 22.98 0.56 2.55
CA GLU A 276 21.70 0.70 1.86
C GLU A 276 20.56 0.11 2.68
N ALA A 277 20.66 -1.13 3.16
CA ALA A 277 19.64 -1.68 4.05
C ALA A 277 19.41 -0.80 5.29
N VAL A 278 20.48 -0.38 5.98
CA VAL A 278 20.37 0.42 7.22
C VAL A 278 19.63 1.74 7.02
N ASN A 279 19.73 2.37 5.84
CA ASN A 279 18.99 3.59 5.51
C ASN A 279 17.45 3.39 5.38
N ARG A 280 16.94 2.17 5.59
CA ARG A 280 15.50 1.83 5.62
C ARG A 280 15.00 1.50 7.01
N ILE A 281 15.88 1.52 8.01
CA ILE A 281 15.55 1.30 9.42
C ILE A 281 15.33 2.67 10.08
N ARG A 282 14.33 2.78 10.96
CA ARG A 282 14.10 3.94 11.82
C ARG A 282 13.77 3.50 13.24
N LEU A 283 14.54 3.96 14.20
CA LEU A 283 14.29 3.73 15.62
C LEU A 283 13.21 4.69 16.15
N SER A 284 12.53 4.29 17.23
CA SER A 284 11.78 5.21 18.07
C SER A 284 12.10 4.94 19.54
N CYS A 285 12.22 6.03 20.30
CA CYS A 285 12.48 5.96 21.72
C CYS A 285 11.51 6.83 22.52
N THR A 286 10.97 6.27 23.60
CA THR A 286 10.23 7.03 24.58
C THR A 286 11.17 7.96 25.34
N LYS A 287 10.77 9.24 25.51
CA LYS A 287 11.60 10.32 26.08
C LYS A 287 12.96 10.50 25.35
N GLY A 288 13.07 9.98 24.12
CA GLY A 288 14.30 9.92 23.35
C GLY A 288 15.38 8.98 23.91
N LYS A 289 15.08 8.17 24.95
CA LYS A 289 16.06 7.32 25.63
C LYS A 289 15.72 5.83 25.56
N TYR A 290 14.48 5.45 25.81
CA TYR A 290 14.12 4.03 25.95
C TYR A 290 13.61 3.50 24.62
N LEU A 291 14.28 2.51 24.03
CA LEU A 291 13.83 1.92 22.78
C LEU A 291 12.41 1.37 22.96
N ASN A 292 11.47 1.79 22.14
CA ASN A 292 10.11 1.25 22.17
C ASN A 292 9.66 0.72 20.81
N GLU A 293 10.30 1.14 19.71
CA GLU A 293 9.93 0.68 18.38
C GLU A 293 11.10 0.72 17.39
N VAL A 294 11.08 -0.21 16.44
CA VAL A 294 11.91 -0.23 15.24
C VAL A 294 10.99 -0.30 14.03
N ARG A 295 11.16 0.58 13.05
CA ARG A 295 10.43 0.56 11.78
C ARG A 295 11.36 0.21 10.64
N ILE A 296 10.89 -0.62 9.73
CA ILE A 296 11.62 -1.03 8.54
C ILE A 296 10.74 -0.77 7.32
N ASN A 297 11.27 -0.04 6.35
CA ASN A 297 10.61 0.10 5.06
C ASN A 297 10.87 -1.14 4.19
N LEU A 298 9.81 -1.67 3.58
CA LEU A 298 9.83 -2.84 2.70
C LEU A 298 9.19 -2.49 1.34
N PRO A 299 9.51 -3.23 0.26
CA PRO A 299 9.01 -2.94 -1.07
C PRO A 299 7.58 -3.46 -1.25
N GLU A 300 6.88 -2.96 -2.26
CA GLU A 300 5.69 -3.59 -2.84
C GLU A 300 6.05 -3.99 -4.29
N PRO A 301 5.89 -5.26 -4.69
CA PRO A 301 5.43 -6.39 -3.89
C PRO A 301 6.46 -6.86 -2.84
N LEU A 302 5.97 -7.54 -1.79
CA LEU A 302 6.80 -8.31 -0.87
C LEU A 302 7.29 -9.60 -1.55
N ASP A 303 8.53 -9.99 -1.28
CA ASP A 303 9.12 -11.25 -1.74
C ASP A 303 9.59 -12.06 -0.54
N MET A 304 8.71 -12.93 -0.04
CA MET A 304 8.96 -13.75 1.15
C MET A 304 10.04 -14.82 0.94
N THR A 305 10.55 -14.99 -0.29
CA THR A 305 11.67 -15.90 -0.60
C THR A 305 13.03 -15.18 -0.61
N ALA A 306 13.03 -13.86 -0.75
CA ALA A 306 14.24 -13.05 -0.71
C ALA A 306 14.71 -12.78 0.72
N SER A 307 16.02 -12.56 0.87
CA SER A 307 16.59 -12.13 2.14
C SER A 307 16.05 -10.76 2.57
N LEU A 308 15.95 -10.55 3.89
CA LEU A 308 15.52 -9.29 4.47
C LEU A 308 16.30 -8.09 3.92
N VAL A 309 17.63 -8.21 3.81
CA VAL A 309 18.51 -7.17 3.26
C VAL A 309 18.13 -6.83 1.82
N SER A 310 17.95 -7.83 0.96
CA SER A 310 17.58 -7.61 -0.45
C SER A 310 16.22 -6.92 -0.59
N GLN A 311 15.26 -7.28 0.26
CA GLN A 311 13.96 -6.59 0.29
C GLN A 311 14.11 -5.13 0.72
N MET A 312 14.83 -4.87 1.82
CA MET A 312 15.05 -3.51 2.34
C MET A 312 15.73 -2.59 1.32
N GLU A 313 16.69 -3.11 0.54
CA GLU A 313 17.39 -2.30 -0.46
C GLU A 313 16.47 -1.79 -1.58
N LYS A 314 15.43 -2.56 -1.93
CA LYS A 314 14.39 -2.21 -2.92
C LYS A 314 13.36 -1.22 -2.37
N ALA A 315 13.33 -0.98 -1.06
CA ALA A 315 12.34 -0.13 -0.41
C ALA A 315 12.77 1.36 -0.34
N PRO A 316 11.80 2.29 -0.22
CA PRO A 316 12.08 3.70 -0.01
C PRO A 316 12.92 3.94 1.26
N ARG A 317 13.86 4.89 1.18
CA ARG A 317 14.69 5.30 2.33
C ARG A 317 13.86 5.97 3.43
N THR A 318 14.23 5.75 4.68
CA THR A 318 13.79 6.62 5.79
C THR A 318 14.56 7.93 5.79
N LYS A 319 14.04 8.95 6.46
CA LYS A 319 14.74 10.23 6.66
C LYS A 319 15.93 10.10 7.61
N SER A 320 15.85 9.21 8.60
CA SER A 320 16.88 9.05 9.63
C SER A 320 16.74 7.72 10.34
N PHE A 321 17.88 7.03 10.48
CA PHE A 321 18.03 5.82 11.30
C PHE A 321 17.65 6.08 12.76
N TYR A 322 18.15 7.17 13.35
CA TYR A 322 18.01 7.46 14.77
C TYR A 322 16.59 7.79 15.20
N GLY A 323 15.74 8.20 14.26
CA GLY A 323 14.38 8.53 14.64
C GLY A 323 14.28 9.78 15.50
N ASN A 324 13.69 9.59 16.68
CA ASN A 324 13.68 10.54 17.79
C ASN A 324 14.61 10.11 18.95
N CYS A 325 15.37 9.03 18.79
CA CYS A 325 16.31 8.54 19.79
C CYS A 325 17.53 9.46 19.91
N LYS A 326 17.99 9.67 21.14
CA LYS A 326 19.23 10.40 21.47
C LYS A 326 20.45 9.51 21.28
N LYS A 327 21.63 10.07 21.53
CA LYS A 327 22.94 9.39 21.40
C LYS A 327 23.04 8.11 22.22
N ILE A 328 22.43 8.09 23.40
CA ILE A 328 22.38 6.93 24.29
C ILE A 328 20.95 6.41 24.35
N ILE A 329 20.79 5.12 24.05
CA ILE A 329 19.53 4.40 24.08
C ILE A 329 19.61 3.33 25.16
N HIS A 330 18.56 3.17 25.96
CA HIS A 330 18.42 2.07 26.90
C HIS A 330 17.56 0.97 26.27
N ILE A 331 18.05 -0.27 26.33
CA ILE A 331 17.29 -1.46 25.93
C ILE A 331 16.69 -2.07 27.18
N GLU A 332 15.40 -1.82 27.39
CA GLU A 332 14.72 -2.21 28.62
C GLU A 332 14.64 -3.74 28.78
N ALA A 333 14.81 -4.24 30.00
CA ALA A 333 14.59 -5.66 30.31
C ALA A 333 13.10 -5.93 30.59
N ALA A 334 12.65 -7.16 30.35
CA ALA A 334 11.30 -7.56 30.74
C ALA A 334 11.20 -7.72 32.26
N GLY A 335 10.07 -7.32 32.82
CA GLY A 335 9.84 -7.32 34.27
C GLY A 335 10.15 -5.96 34.91
N LYS A 336 9.52 -5.69 36.05
CA LYS A 336 9.75 -4.50 36.88
C LYS A 336 10.64 -4.80 38.07
#